data_AF-A0A3D2KN64-F1
#
_entry.id   AF-A0A3D2KN64-F1
#
_cell.length_a   1.000
_cell.length_b   1.000
_cell.length_c   1.000
_cell.angle_alpha   90.00
_cell.angle_beta   90.00
_cell.angle_gamma   90.00
#
_symmetry.space_group_name_H-M   'P 1'
#
loop_
_entity.id
_entity.type
_entity.pdbx_description
1 polymer ?
#
loop_
_entity_poly.entity_id
_entity_poly.type
_entity_poly.pdbx_seq_one_letter_code
_entity_poly.pdbx_strand_id
1 'polypeptide(L)'
;AVMGSKNLKAVVVRGRTGAEVPAADPGALGELVSTLVERAKENMVTRSLGEAGTVMGMDLGGLIGDVPLKNWTLGEWPEGLEKVGVGGYSEYLTGTGTCYACPIACKRKVTVRAYGRELEGAPGAEYESLACLGPNLQISDLPALLVAGETCNRLGLDTISAGITLGYAYEAADRGLLDGVLGPDEAERLKGAWGDAERMLTLLEDVAFRRGAGDVLAEGSAALAERIGRPEARAFLTTVKRLEAPAHDPRAAHGMAVAYAVSTRGACHMASLMYNAEHTGFSAPEACIDPDGVQQSSSGKGAQEKAVEDLGCVFGQAAVVCQLGGAVYGAEDLCAALEAVTGFGLSLEDLLETGARIWHLKRGIGNLYGVTSADDVLPPRFLEPLEEGGAAGSVPDIELMLEEWREARGLDENGRARREVLEGLGLGRLADLLGRLPAGEAAG
;
A
#
# COMPACT_ATOMS: atom_id res chain seq x y z
N ALA A 1 -4.51 -10.99 -12.88
CA ALA A 1 -5.68 -11.85 -13.16
C ALA A 1 -6.60 -11.33 -14.29
N VAL A 2 -7.24 -10.15 -14.16
CA VAL A 2 -8.24 -9.67 -15.14
C VAL A 2 -7.74 -9.64 -16.59
N MET A 3 -6.53 -9.12 -16.84
CA MET A 3 -5.91 -9.09 -18.17
C MET A 3 -5.74 -10.51 -18.77
N GLY A 4 -5.27 -11.46 -17.96
CA GLY A 4 -5.13 -12.87 -18.34
C GLY A 4 -6.47 -13.56 -18.62
N SER A 5 -7.53 -13.26 -17.85
CA SER A 5 -8.89 -13.79 -18.11
C SER A 5 -9.46 -13.37 -19.47
N LYS A 6 -8.92 -12.31 -20.07
CA LYS A 6 -9.28 -11.81 -21.40
C LYS A 6 -8.31 -12.28 -22.49
N ASN A 7 -7.42 -13.21 -22.19
CA ASN A 7 -6.34 -13.68 -23.09
C ASN A 7 -5.47 -12.55 -23.66
N LEU A 8 -5.32 -11.45 -22.91
CA LEU A 8 -4.47 -10.33 -23.29
C LEU A 8 -3.09 -10.49 -22.65
N LYS A 9 -2.03 -10.69 -23.43
CA LYS A 9 -0.68 -10.90 -22.88
C LYS A 9 0.10 -9.59 -22.66
N ALA A 10 -0.05 -8.62 -23.55
CA ALA A 10 0.67 -7.35 -23.49
C ALA A 10 -0.10 -6.24 -24.23
N VAL A 11 0.18 -4.99 -23.86
CA VAL A 11 -0.19 -3.78 -24.62
C VAL A 11 1.10 -3.06 -24.96
N VAL A 12 1.34 -2.81 -26.25
CA VAL A 12 2.56 -2.16 -26.74
C VAL A 12 2.19 -0.79 -27.31
N VAL A 13 2.82 0.26 -26.79
CA VAL A 13 2.60 1.65 -27.19
C VAL A 13 3.93 2.28 -27.59
N ARG A 14 3.95 3.03 -28.70
CA ARG A 14 5.12 3.78 -29.16
C ARG A 14 4.72 5.19 -29.57
N GLY A 15 5.24 6.19 -28.85
CA GLY A 15 5.16 7.59 -29.26
C GLY A 15 6.15 7.90 -30.39
N ARG A 16 5.89 8.98 -31.15
CA ARG A 16 6.83 9.49 -32.15
C ARG A 16 8.01 10.18 -31.43
N THR A 17 9.25 9.87 -31.83
CA THR A 17 10.44 10.57 -31.31
C THR A 17 10.32 12.07 -31.52
N GLY A 18 10.57 12.86 -30.48
CA GLY A 18 10.46 14.32 -30.52
C GLY A 18 9.02 14.85 -30.60
N ALA A 19 8.00 14.02 -30.39
CA ALA A 19 6.66 14.56 -30.18
C ALA A 19 6.60 15.27 -28.83
N GLU A 20 6.15 16.52 -28.85
CA GLU A 20 5.88 17.31 -27.65
C GLU A 20 4.41 17.17 -27.27
N VAL A 21 4.16 17.11 -25.97
CA VAL A 21 2.81 17.26 -25.41
C VAL A 21 2.61 18.76 -25.18
N PRO A 22 1.63 19.40 -25.84
CA PRO A 22 1.42 20.84 -25.67
C PRO A 22 1.02 21.15 -24.23
N ALA A 23 1.62 22.19 -23.67
CA ALA A 23 1.24 22.81 -22.40
C ALA A 23 0.59 24.17 -22.69
N ALA A 24 -0.38 24.58 -21.86
CA ALA A 24 -1.03 25.88 -21.96
C ALA A 24 -0.04 27.04 -21.76
N ASP A 25 0.86 26.91 -20.77
CA ASP A 25 1.97 27.82 -20.51
C ASP A 25 3.28 27.03 -20.32
N PRO A 26 4.05 26.79 -21.40
CA PRO A 26 5.34 26.11 -21.32
C PRO A 26 6.39 26.85 -20.49
N GLY A 27 6.29 28.19 -20.38
CA GLY A 27 7.23 29.01 -19.61
C GLY A 27 7.05 28.79 -18.12
N ALA A 28 5.81 28.94 -17.64
CA ALA A 28 5.46 28.68 -16.23
C ALA A 28 5.77 27.23 -15.84
N LEU A 29 5.48 26.26 -16.71
CA LEU A 29 5.81 24.86 -16.45
C LEU A 29 7.33 24.64 -16.30
N GLY A 30 8.15 25.27 -17.15
CA GLY A 30 9.61 25.18 -17.08
C GLY A 30 10.19 25.78 -15.80
N GLU A 31 9.65 26.92 -15.35
CA GLU A 31 10.03 27.54 -14.07
C GLU A 31 9.67 26.65 -12.89
N LEU A 32 8.43 26.14 -12.84
CA LEU A 32 7.98 25.23 -11.78
C LEU A 32 8.85 23.96 -11.70
N VAL A 33 9.13 23.32 -12.84
CA VAL A 33 10.01 22.13 -12.89
C VAL A 33 11.39 22.46 -12.34
N SER A 34 11.95 23.62 -12.70
CA SER A 34 13.27 24.04 -12.21
C SER A 34 13.25 24.22 -10.68
N THR A 35 12.23 24.86 -10.14
CA THR A 35 12.05 25.02 -8.68
C THR A 35 11.93 23.67 -7.97
N LEU A 36 11.10 22.76 -8.48
CA LEU A 36 10.89 21.44 -7.88
C LEU A 36 12.16 20.57 -7.91
N VAL A 37 12.96 20.68 -8.98
CA VAL A 37 14.25 19.98 -9.08
C VAL A 37 15.24 20.50 -8.04
N GLU A 38 15.32 21.82 -7.80
CA GLU A 38 16.18 22.35 -6.75
C GLU A 38 15.69 21.94 -5.35
N ARG A 39 14.38 22.02 -5.08
CA ARG A 39 13.80 21.50 -3.81
C ARG A 39 14.14 20.03 -3.59
N ALA A 40 14.06 19.20 -4.63
CA ALA A 40 14.41 17.78 -4.56
C ALA A 40 15.89 17.53 -4.22
N LYS A 41 16.82 18.44 -4.55
CA LYS A 41 18.24 18.31 -4.19
C LYS A 41 18.51 18.65 -2.73
N GLU A 42 17.72 19.54 -2.15
CA GLU A 42 17.90 20.04 -0.79
C GLU A 42 17.10 19.25 0.25
N ASN A 43 15.98 18.63 -0.15
CA ASN A 43 15.12 17.87 0.73
C ASN A 43 15.75 16.53 1.15
N MET A 44 15.71 16.24 2.46
CA MET A 44 16.35 15.04 3.02
C MET A 44 15.68 13.75 2.54
N VAL A 45 14.35 13.69 2.47
CA VAL A 45 13.60 12.50 2.05
C VAL A 45 13.94 12.12 0.61
N THR A 46 13.97 13.09 -0.31
CA THR A 46 14.34 12.83 -1.72
C THR A 46 15.80 12.43 -1.87
N ARG A 47 16.72 12.98 -1.08
CA ARG A 47 18.12 12.55 -1.06
C ARG A 47 18.28 11.13 -0.56
N SER A 48 17.64 10.80 0.57
CA SER A 48 17.61 9.43 1.09
C SER A 48 17.03 8.47 0.06
N LEU A 49 15.98 8.86 -0.67
CA LEU A 49 15.37 8.01 -1.72
C LEU A 49 16.35 7.80 -2.88
N GLY A 50 17.13 8.82 -3.24
CA GLY A 50 18.18 8.71 -4.24
C GLY A 50 19.30 7.76 -3.80
N GLU A 51 19.73 7.84 -2.55
CA GLU A 51 20.85 7.07 -2.00
C GLU A 51 20.48 5.62 -1.67
N ALA A 52 19.37 5.40 -0.95
CA ALA A 52 18.96 4.10 -0.44
C ALA A 52 17.77 3.47 -1.19
N GLY A 53 17.06 4.23 -2.03
CA GLY A 53 15.77 3.79 -2.57
C GLY A 53 14.73 3.74 -1.46
N THR A 54 13.65 2.98 -1.67
CA THR A 54 12.62 2.79 -0.62
C THR A 54 13.13 1.96 0.56
N VAL A 55 14.22 1.20 0.40
CA VAL A 55 14.80 0.32 1.43
C VAL A 55 15.15 1.05 2.73
N MET A 56 15.31 2.38 2.72
CA MET A 56 15.43 3.16 3.96
C MET A 56 14.29 2.91 4.95
N GLY A 57 13.09 2.57 4.44
CA GLY A 57 11.92 2.25 5.24
C GLY A 57 12.14 1.04 6.14
N MET A 58 13.06 0.13 5.78
CA MET A 58 13.42 -1.01 6.63
C MET A 58 14.10 -0.56 7.91
N ASP A 59 15.06 0.36 7.81
CA ASP A 59 15.83 0.86 8.95
C ASP A 59 14.97 1.79 9.83
N LEU A 60 14.27 2.74 9.21
CA LEU A 60 13.40 3.67 9.94
C LEU A 60 12.20 2.95 10.56
N GLY A 61 11.55 2.09 9.78
CA GLY A 61 10.40 1.30 10.24
C GLY A 61 10.79 0.33 11.35
N GLY A 62 11.97 -0.29 11.28
CA GLY A 62 12.49 -1.16 12.32
C GLY A 62 12.66 -0.45 13.66
N LEU A 63 13.02 0.84 13.67
CA LEU A 63 13.16 1.65 14.89
C LEU A 63 11.81 1.97 15.54
N ILE A 64 10.77 2.23 14.75
CA ILE A 64 9.45 2.63 15.26
C ILE A 64 8.48 1.46 15.42
N GLY A 65 8.88 0.23 15.05
CA GLY A 65 8.04 -0.97 15.11
C GLY A 65 7.02 -1.08 13.97
N ASP A 66 7.31 -0.49 12.82
CA ASP A 66 6.42 -0.41 11.64
C ASP A 66 6.56 -1.61 10.68
N VAL A 67 7.72 -2.29 10.70
CA VAL A 67 8.00 -3.41 9.80
C VAL A 67 7.22 -4.67 10.25
N PRO A 68 6.49 -5.37 9.36
CA PRO A 68 5.84 -6.62 9.70
C PRO A 68 6.86 -7.72 10.01
N LEU A 69 6.75 -8.32 11.21
CA LEU A 69 7.59 -9.44 11.63
C LEU A 69 6.73 -10.66 11.94
N LYS A 70 7.02 -11.79 11.26
CA LYS A 70 6.35 -13.10 11.48
C LYS A 70 4.81 -13.01 11.49
N ASN A 71 4.20 -12.57 10.38
CA ASN A 71 2.77 -12.27 10.32
C ASN A 71 2.27 -11.37 11.47
N TRP A 72 3.03 -10.30 11.72
CA TRP A 72 2.68 -9.23 12.67
C TRP A 72 2.65 -9.68 14.14
N THR A 73 3.35 -10.77 14.48
CA THR A 73 3.36 -11.34 15.84
C THR A 73 4.55 -10.91 16.69
N LEU A 74 5.60 -10.36 16.07
CA LEU A 74 6.80 -9.87 16.79
C LEU A 74 6.91 -8.36 16.66
N GLY A 75 7.44 -7.69 17.69
CA GLY A 75 7.62 -6.23 17.70
C GLY A 75 9.02 -5.76 17.35
N GLU A 76 10.03 -6.62 17.48
CA GLU A 76 11.40 -6.31 17.06
C GLU A 76 12.11 -7.56 16.52
N TRP A 77 13.04 -7.35 15.59
CA TRP A 77 13.97 -8.38 15.11
C TRP A 77 15.28 -7.76 14.62
N PRO A 78 16.08 -7.17 15.52
CA PRO A 78 17.19 -6.30 15.13
C PRO A 78 18.22 -6.99 14.22
N GLU A 79 18.59 -8.24 14.53
CA GLU A 79 19.61 -8.98 13.78
C GLU A 79 19.16 -9.39 12.36
N GLY A 80 17.85 -9.53 12.15
CA GLY A 80 17.30 -9.78 10.82
C GLY A 80 17.20 -8.48 10.02
N LEU A 81 16.65 -7.44 10.65
CA LEU A 81 16.47 -6.13 10.03
C LEU A 81 17.80 -5.48 9.62
N GLU A 82 18.86 -5.59 10.42
CA GLU A 82 20.20 -5.09 10.07
C GLU A 82 20.72 -5.69 8.74
N LYS A 83 20.44 -6.97 8.48
CA LYS A 83 20.90 -7.66 7.27
C LYS A 83 20.13 -7.28 6.02
N VAL A 84 18.85 -6.95 6.16
CA VAL A 84 17.96 -6.60 5.03
C VAL A 84 17.77 -5.09 4.86
N GLY A 85 18.27 -4.31 5.81
CA GLY A 85 18.34 -2.85 5.80
C GLY A 85 19.31 -2.29 4.77
N VAL A 86 19.48 -0.96 4.76
CA VAL A 86 20.26 -0.26 3.73
C VAL A 86 21.71 -0.76 3.67
N GLY A 87 22.30 -1.04 4.82
CA GLY A 87 23.66 -1.57 4.95
C GLY A 87 23.85 -2.86 4.17
N GLY A 88 23.10 -3.92 4.51
CA GLY A 88 23.17 -5.20 3.81
C GLY A 88 22.74 -5.10 2.34
N TYR A 89 21.74 -4.28 2.03
CA TYR A 89 21.27 -4.07 0.65
C TYR A 89 22.37 -3.49 -0.25
N SER A 90 23.20 -2.59 0.29
CA SER A 90 24.25 -1.91 -0.47
C SER A 90 25.31 -2.84 -1.04
N GLU A 91 25.52 -4.02 -0.45
CA GLU A 91 26.49 -5.02 -0.94
C GLU A 91 26.16 -5.56 -2.34
N TYR A 92 24.87 -5.53 -2.72
CA TYR A 92 24.38 -6.06 -3.99
C TYR A 92 24.04 -4.96 -5.00
N LEU A 93 24.09 -3.69 -4.57
CA LEU A 93 23.72 -2.54 -5.40
C LEU A 93 24.77 -2.27 -6.48
N THR A 94 24.35 -2.32 -7.74
CA THR A 94 25.23 -2.05 -8.90
C THR A 94 24.83 -0.80 -9.67
N GLY A 95 23.71 -0.17 -9.33
CA GLY A 95 23.33 1.12 -9.87
C GLY A 95 21.92 1.53 -9.50
N THR A 96 21.50 2.65 -10.08
CA THR A 96 20.17 3.23 -9.87
C THR A 96 19.45 3.47 -11.20
N GLY A 97 18.17 3.81 -11.14
CA GLY A 97 17.36 4.15 -12.30
C GLY A 97 16.21 5.09 -11.95
N THR A 98 15.59 5.66 -12.97
CA THR A 98 14.51 6.65 -12.82
C THR A 98 13.19 6.14 -13.40
N CYS A 99 12.08 6.69 -12.91
CA CYS A 99 10.85 6.79 -13.70
C CYS A 99 11.00 7.89 -14.75
N TYR A 100 10.06 7.99 -15.68
CA TYR A 100 10.03 9.07 -16.66
C TYR A 100 10.09 10.44 -15.97
N ALA A 101 10.97 11.33 -16.47
CA ALA A 101 11.17 12.70 -15.99
C ALA A 101 11.49 12.87 -14.48
N CYS A 102 11.79 11.80 -13.75
CA CYS A 102 11.99 11.85 -12.30
C CYS A 102 13.44 12.23 -11.93
N PRO A 103 13.67 13.24 -11.08
CA PRO A 103 15.02 13.64 -10.65
C PRO A 103 15.58 12.83 -9.46
N ILE A 104 14.76 12.00 -8.80
CA ILE A 104 15.11 11.33 -7.53
C ILE A 104 15.94 10.05 -7.75
N ALA A 105 15.66 9.31 -8.83
CA ALA A 105 16.31 8.04 -9.17
C ALA A 105 16.17 6.91 -8.14
N CYS A 106 15.03 6.78 -7.45
CA CYS A 106 14.83 5.81 -6.37
C CYS A 106 14.95 4.33 -6.77
N LYS A 107 14.84 3.96 -8.06
CA LYS A 107 14.91 2.56 -8.49
C LYS A 107 16.31 2.01 -8.25
N ARG A 108 16.39 0.80 -7.71
CA ARG A 108 17.65 0.10 -7.46
C ARG A 108 17.94 -0.90 -8.58
N LYS A 109 19.22 -1.12 -8.87
CA LYS A 109 19.70 -2.21 -9.71
C LYS A 109 20.63 -3.08 -8.90
N VAL A 110 20.39 -4.38 -8.89
CA VAL A 110 21.15 -5.34 -8.09
C VAL A 110 21.81 -6.39 -8.96
N THR A 111 22.94 -6.90 -8.50
CA THR A 111 23.59 -8.08 -9.09
C THR A 111 23.79 -9.13 -8.00
N VAL A 112 23.29 -10.34 -8.24
CA VAL A 112 23.41 -11.46 -7.31
C VAL A 112 23.37 -12.78 -8.07
N ARG A 113 24.18 -13.74 -7.62
CA ARG A 113 24.12 -15.14 -8.07
C ARG A 113 23.86 -16.02 -6.86
N ALA A 114 22.62 -16.48 -6.71
CA ALA A 114 22.17 -17.28 -5.59
C ALA A 114 20.98 -18.15 -6.00
N TYR A 115 20.73 -19.25 -5.28
CA TYR A 115 19.56 -20.11 -5.51
C TYR A 115 19.40 -20.58 -6.97
N GLY A 116 20.51 -20.85 -7.66
CA GLY A 116 20.51 -21.26 -9.07
C GLY A 116 20.08 -20.17 -10.06
N ARG A 117 19.99 -18.91 -9.61
CA ARG A 117 19.59 -17.74 -10.40
C ARG A 117 20.75 -16.75 -10.48
N GLU A 118 20.79 -16.04 -11.60
CA GLU A 118 21.78 -15.00 -11.86
C GLU A 118 21.04 -13.73 -12.28
N LEU A 119 21.16 -12.71 -11.45
CA LEU A 119 20.61 -11.38 -11.67
C LEU A 119 21.79 -10.46 -11.96
N GLU A 120 21.79 -9.81 -13.13
CA GLU A 120 22.81 -8.83 -13.51
C GLU A 120 22.13 -7.48 -13.77
N GLY A 121 22.39 -6.49 -12.91
CA GLY A 121 21.77 -5.16 -13.00
C GLY A 121 20.24 -5.20 -13.04
N ALA A 122 19.64 -6.25 -12.45
CA ALA A 122 18.20 -6.48 -12.43
C ALA A 122 17.49 -5.45 -11.53
N PRO A 123 16.18 -5.19 -11.73
CA PRO A 123 15.42 -4.39 -10.79
C PRO A 123 15.56 -4.94 -9.37
N GLY A 124 16.00 -4.09 -8.45
CA GLY A 124 16.09 -4.42 -7.04
C GLY A 124 14.72 -4.51 -6.38
N ALA A 125 14.65 -5.20 -5.24
CA ALA A 125 13.44 -5.26 -4.44
C ALA A 125 13.23 -3.92 -3.71
N GLU A 126 12.02 -3.37 -3.83
CA GLU A 126 11.59 -2.23 -3.03
C GLU A 126 11.30 -2.66 -1.57
N TYR A 127 11.15 -1.69 -0.66
CA TYR A 127 10.87 -1.92 0.76
C TYR A 127 9.76 -2.94 1.02
N GLU A 128 8.58 -2.72 0.42
CA GLU A 128 7.41 -3.59 0.57
C GLU A 128 7.70 -5.05 0.21
N SER A 129 8.45 -5.25 -0.89
CA SER A 129 8.85 -6.57 -1.33
C SER A 129 9.80 -7.25 -0.35
N LEU A 130 10.79 -6.50 0.16
CA LEU A 130 11.73 -7.02 1.16
C LEU A 130 11.01 -7.34 2.47
N ALA A 131 10.17 -6.44 2.96
CA ALA A 131 9.45 -6.58 4.23
C ALA A 131 8.47 -7.78 4.20
N CYS A 132 7.65 -7.88 3.15
CA CYS A 132 6.61 -8.90 3.05
C CYS A 132 7.16 -10.30 2.74
N LEU A 133 8.23 -10.41 1.94
CA LEU A 133 8.86 -11.69 1.61
C LEU A 133 9.98 -12.08 2.59
N GLY A 134 10.48 -11.12 3.37
CA GLY A 134 11.61 -11.30 4.29
C GLY A 134 11.17 -11.33 5.76
N PRO A 135 11.28 -10.21 6.51
CA PRO A 135 10.91 -10.14 7.92
C PRO A 135 9.53 -10.69 8.27
N ASN A 136 8.51 -10.47 7.44
CA ASN A 136 7.18 -11.05 7.65
C ASN A 136 7.21 -12.59 7.66
N LEU A 137 8.16 -13.22 6.95
CA LEU A 137 8.39 -14.67 6.91
C LEU A 137 9.57 -15.12 7.80
N GLN A 138 10.16 -14.21 8.58
CA GLN A 138 11.42 -14.39 9.32
C GLN A 138 12.63 -14.79 8.46
N ILE A 139 12.69 -14.29 7.22
CA ILE A 139 13.81 -14.51 6.31
C ILE A 139 14.67 -13.25 6.24
N SER A 140 15.96 -13.37 6.54
CA SER A 140 16.96 -12.29 6.40
C SER A 140 18.05 -12.62 5.38
N ASP A 141 17.86 -13.67 4.56
CA ASP A 141 18.77 -14.02 3.47
C ASP A 141 18.51 -13.07 2.29
N LEU A 142 19.27 -11.97 2.25
CA LEU A 142 19.07 -10.95 1.24
C LEU A 142 19.22 -11.45 -0.21
N PRO A 143 20.22 -12.28 -0.58
CA PRO A 143 20.25 -12.94 -1.89
C PRO A 143 18.96 -13.66 -2.25
N ALA A 144 18.34 -14.40 -1.31
CA ALA A 144 17.06 -15.05 -1.53
C ALA A 144 15.94 -14.03 -1.81
N LEU A 145 15.88 -12.95 -1.03
CA LEU A 145 14.86 -11.91 -1.17
C LEU A 145 14.96 -11.16 -2.50
N LEU A 146 16.19 -10.88 -2.97
CA LEU A 146 16.41 -10.28 -4.28
C LEU A 146 15.95 -11.22 -5.41
N VAL A 147 16.25 -12.52 -5.29
CA VAL A 147 15.76 -13.54 -6.23
C VAL A 147 14.23 -13.67 -6.18
N ALA A 148 13.63 -13.58 -4.99
CA ALA A 148 12.18 -13.66 -4.79
C ALA A 148 11.46 -12.47 -5.42
N GLY A 149 11.93 -11.24 -5.17
CA GLY A 149 11.38 -10.02 -5.77
C GLY A 149 11.42 -10.06 -7.30
N GLU A 150 12.55 -10.43 -7.89
CA GLU A 150 12.65 -10.58 -9.35
C GLU A 150 11.82 -11.75 -9.90
N THR A 151 11.63 -12.81 -9.11
CA THR A 151 10.73 -13.91 -9.48
C THR A 151 9.28 -13.45 -9.53
N CYS A 152 8.81 -12.67 -8.54
CA CYS A 152 7.49 -12.04 -8.58
C CYS A 152 7.33 -11.10 -9.80
N ASN A 153 8.34 -10.28 -10.11
CA ASN A 153 8.34 -9.41 -11.30
C ASN A 153 8.13 -10.21 -12.60
N ARG A 154 8.85 -11.34 -12.76
CA ARG A 154 8.78 -12.18 -13.96
C ARG A 154 7.45 -12.92 -14.08
N LEU A 155 6.90 -13.37 -12.96
CA LEU A 155 5.66 -14.12 -12.91
C LEU A 155 4.42 -13.21 -12.90
N GLY A 156 4.58 -11.92 -12.61
CA GLY A 156 3.49 -10.96 -12.48
C GLY A 156 2.69 -11.16 -11.19
N LEU A 157 3.39 -11.46 -10.09
CA LEU A 157 2.83 -11.56 -8.75
C LEU A 157 3.03 -10.24 -7.98
N ASP A 158 2.03 -9.85 -7.20
CA ASP A 158 2.21 -8.81 -6.19
C ASP A 158 3.02 -9.36 -5.01
N THR A 159 4.13 -8.71 -4.68
CA THR A 159 5.06 -9.16 -3.63
C THR A 159 4.46 -9.03 -2.24
N ILE A 160 3.59 -8.04 -2.01
CA ILE A 160 2.89 -7.83 -0.74
C ILE A 160 1.93 -8.99 -0.51
N SER A 161 0.93 -9.14 -1.38
CA SER A 161 -0.08 -10.18 -1.25
C SER A 161 0.52 -11.58 -1.24
N ALA A 162 1.57 -11.84 -2.04
CA ALA A 162 2.27 -13.12 -2.02
C ALA A 162 2.94 -13.37 -0.65
N GLY A 163 3.72 -12.42 -0.14
CA GLY A 163 4.41 -12.56 1.14
C GLY A 163 3.47 -12.71 2.34
N ILE A 164 2.45 -11.86 2.41
CA ILE A 164 1.45 -11.91 3.49
C ILE A 164 0.63 -13.21 3.42
N THR A 165 0.25 -13.68 2.21
CA THR A 165 -0.45 -14.97 2.06
C THR A 165 0.39 -16.15 2.52
N LEU A 166 1.69 -16.18 2.20
CA LEU A 166 2.60 -17.20 2.70
C LEU A 166 2.72 -17.16 4.22
N GLY A 167 2.87 -15.96 4.82
CA GLY A 167 2.95 -15.79 6.26
C GLY A 167 1.70 -16.28 6.98
N TYR A 168 0.53 -15.93 6.45
CA TYR A 168 -0.75 -16.45 6.94
C TYR A 168 -0.83 -17.97 6.83
N ALA A 169 -0.40 -18.55 5.70
CA ALA A 169 -0.43 -19.99 5.49
C ALA A 169 0.52 -20.75 6.44
N TYR A 170 1.71 -20.21 6.72
CA TYR A 170 2.64 -20.79 7.68
C TYR A 170 2.05 -20.79 9.10
N GLU A 171 1.44 -19.67 9.50
CA GLU A 171 0.77 -19.59 10.81
C GLU A 171 -0.43 -20.54 10.91
N ALA A 172 -1.24 -20.63 9.85
CA ALA A 172 -2.37 -21.56 9.79
C ALA A 172 -1.90 -23.02 9.88
N ALA A 173 -0.78 -23.39 9.23
CA ALA A 173 -0.19 -24.71 9.30
C ALA A 173 0.32 -25.04 10.71
N ASP A 174 1.04 -24.11 11.34
CA ASP A 174 1.54 -24.26 12.72
C ASP A 174 0.40 -24.42 13.74
N ARG A 175 -0.74 -23.77 13.48
CA ARG A 175 -1.98 -23.90 14.26
C ARG A 175 -2.80 -25.15 13.92
N GLY A 176 -2.39 -25.97 12.95
CA GLY A 176 -3.11 -27.17 12.53
C GLY A 176 -4.45 -26.88 11.82
N LEU A 177 -4.58 -25.72 11.19
CA LEU A 177 -5.82 -25.26 10.57
C LEU A 177 -5.96 -25.65 9.09
N LEU A 178 -4.91 -26.22 8.48
CA LEU A 178 -4.91 -26.61 7.06
C LEU A 178 -5.40 -28.04 6.81
N ASP A 179 -5.73 -28.78 7.87
CA ASP A 179 -6.30 -30.13 7.78
C ASP A 179 -7.61 -30.12 6.98
N GLY A 180 -7.65 -30.91 5.89
CA GLY A 180 -8.81 -30.97 4.99
C GLY A 180 -8.91 -29.82 3.98
N VAL A 181 -8.02 -28.82 4.06
CA VAL A 181 -7.89 -27.75 3.06
C VAL A 181 -6.84 -28.12 2.01
N LEU A 182 -5.70 -28.66 2.47
CA LEU A 182 -4.58 -29.16 1.68
C LEU A 182 -4.37 -30.66 1.92
N GLY A 183 -3.61 -31.31 1.04
CA GLY A 183 -3.15 -32.68 1.29
C GLY A 183 -2.23 -32.74 2.52
N PRO A 184 -2.18 -33.87 3.28
CA PRO A 184 -1.39 -33.96 4.52
C PRO A 184 0.09 -33.60 4.32
N ASP A 185 0.71 -34.08 3.25
CA ASP A 185 2.12 -33.80 2.94
C ASP A 185 2.36 -32.31 2.62
N GLU A 186 1.38 -31.65 2.00
CA GLU A 186 1.47 -30.23 1.64
C GLU A 186 1.25 -29.33 2.86
N ALA A 187 0.29 -29.68 3.73
CA ALA A 187 0.08 -28.99 4.99
C ALA A 187 1.31 -29.12 5.90
N GLU A 188 1.89 -30.32 6.01
CA GLU A 188 3.12 -30.54 6.78
C GLU A 188 4.31 -29.79 6.16
N ARG A 189 4.37 -29.66 4.83
CA ARG A 189 5.36 -28.81 4.16
C ARG A 189 5.16 -27.31 4.42
N LEU A 190 4.04 -26.85 4.96
CA LEU A 190 3.90 -25.43 5.37
C LEU A 190 4.21 -25.22 6.86
N LYS A 191 4.14 -26.27 7.65
CA LYS A 191 4.43 -26.25 9.07
C LYS A 191 5.91 -26.00 9.34
N GLY A 192 6.23 -25.09 10.26
CA GLY A 192 7.59 -24.71 10.61
C GLY A 192 8.38 -24.08 9.47
N ALA A 193 7.72 -23.55 8.44
CA ALA A 193 8.34 -22.98 7.24
C ALA A 193 8.97 -21.59 7.44
N TRP A 194 8.81 -20.97 8.61
CA TRP A 194 9.42 -19.68 8.92
C TRP A 194 10.94 -19.72 8.73
N GLY A 195 11.50 -18.70 8.06
CA GLY A 195 12.93 -18.61 7.76
C GLY A 195 13.41 -19.52 6.61
N ASP A 196 12.55 -20.34 5.99
CA ASP A 196 12.92 -21.23 4.88
C ASP A 196 12.84 -20.50 3.52
N ALA A 197 13.96 -19.93 3.11
CA ALA A 197 14.10 -19.17 1.87
C ALA A 197 13.89 -20.01 0.59
N GLU A 198 14.39 -21.25 0.56
CA GLU A 198 14.22 -22.15 -0.59
C GLU A 198 12.75 -22.52 -0.79
N ARG A 199 12.05 -22.76 0.32
CA ARG A 199 10.63 -23.07 0.31
C ARG A 199 9.79 -21.88 -0.15
N MET A 200 10.09 -20.67 0.33
CA MET A 200 9.44 -19.45 -0.16
C MET A 200 9.59 -19.33 -1.69
N LEU A 201 10.82 -19.46 -2.22
CA LEU A 201 11.07 -19.36 -3.66
C LEU A 201 10.28 -20.40 -4.46
N THR A 202 10.23 -21.63 -3.96
CA THR A 202 9.45 -22.70 -4.60
C THR A 202 7.95 -22.40 -4.57
N LEU A 203 7.43 -21.92 -3.43
CA LEU A 203 6.01 -21.61 -3.26
C LEU A 203 5.56 -20.44 -4.14
N LEU A 204 6.41 -19.43 -4.37
CA LEU A 204 6.10 -18.34 -5.31
C LEU A 204 5.87 -18.87 -6.74
N GLU A 205 6.70 -19.80 -7.20
CA GLU A 205 6.48 -20.45 -8.50
C GLU A 205 5.21 -21.32 -8.47
N ASP A 206 5.01 -22.11 -7.42
CA ASP A 206 3.83 -22.97 -7.28
C ASP A 206 2.53 -22.16 -7.26
N VAL A 207 2.52 -20.97 -6.64
CA VAL A 207 1.40 -20.02 -6.68
C VAL A 207 1.17 -19.52 -8.10
N ALA A 208 2.21 -19.05 -8.79
CA ALA A 208 2.08 -18.53 -10.15
C ALA A 208 1.58 -19.58 -11.15
N PHE A 209 2.02 -20.83 -10.99
CA PHE A 209 1.65 -21.96 -11.86
C PHE A 209 0.48 -22.80 -11.33
N ARG A 210 -0.09 -22.44 -10.17
CA ARG A 210 -1.17 -23.18 -9.50
C ARG A 210 -0.85 -24.68 -9.32
N ARG A 211 0.31 -24.97 -8.75
CA ARG A 211 0.80 -26.35 -8.50
C ARG A 211 0.65 -26.69 -7.02
N GLY A 212 0.06 -27.85 -6.72
CA GLY A 212 -0.11 -28.32 -5.35
C GLY A 212 -0.78 -27.27 -4.45
N ALA A 213 -0.21 -27.03 -3.27
CA ALA A 213 -0.65 -25.98 -2.34
C ALA A 213 -0.74 -24.60 -3.00
N GLY A 214 0.11 -24.32 -4.00
CA GLY A 214 0.09 -23.08 -4.76
C GLY A 214 -1.24 -22.77 -5.45
N ASP A 215 -2.04 -23.77 -5.83
CA ASP A 215 -3.39 -23.51 -6.39
C ASP A 215 -4.33 -22.87 -5.37
N VAL A 216 -4.27 -23.33 -4.11
CA VAL A 216 -5.09 -22.77 -3.03
C VAL A 216 -4.54 -21.42 -2.58
N LEU A 217 -3.22 -21.30 -2.44
CA LEU A 217 -2.56 -20.06 -2.02
C LEU A 217 -2.70 -18.94 -3.07
N ALA A 218 -2.89 -19.27 -4.35
CA ALA A 218 -3.12 -18.29 -5.42
C ALA A 218 -4.44 -17.49 -5.27
N GLU A 219 -5.35 -17.91 -4.39
CA GLU A 219 -6.59 -17.18 -4.10
C GLU A 219 -6.44 -16.10 -3.00
N GLY A 220 -5.27 -16.03 -2.34
CA GLY A 220 -4.98 -15.07 -1.26
C GLY A 220 -5.40 -15.54 0.13
N SER A 221 -4.96 -14.81 1.15
CA SER A 221 -5.13 -15.19 2.56
C SER A 221 -6.59 -15.17 3.01
N ALA A 222 -7.38 -14.19 2.56
CA ALA A 222 -8.80 -14.11 2.90
C ALA A 222 -9.60 -15.30 2.36
N ALA A 223 -9.33 -15.71 1.11
CA ALA A 223 -9.96 -16.88 0.51
C ALA A 223 -9.52 -18.19 1.19
N LEU A 224 -8.26 -18.28 1.59
CA LEU A 224 -7.76 -19.41 2.38
C LEU A 224 -8.48 -19.49 3.74
N ALA A 225 -8.62 -18.37 4.46
CA ALA A 225 -9.35 -18.31 5.73
C ALA A 225 -10.81 -18.76 5.59
N GLU A 226 -11.48 -18.34 4.52
CA GLU A 226 -12.85 -18.77 4.17
C GLU A 226 -12.92 -20.26 3.89
N ARG A 227 -11.95 -20.81 3.15
CA ARG A 227 -11.87 -22.23 2.83
C ARG A 227 -11.58 -23.10 4.06
N ILE A 228 -10.81 -22.59 5.02
CA ILE A 228 -10.64 -23.22 6.34
C ILE A 228 -11.98 -23.27 7.07
N GLY A 229 -12.80 -22.22 6.96
CA GLY A 229 -14.19 -22.23 7.46
C GLY A 229 -14.31 -22.25 8.99
N ARG A 230 -13.27 -21.80 9.69
CA ARG A 230 -13.17 -21.79 11.16
C ARG A 230 -12.98 -20.36 11.68
N PRO A 231 -13.71 -19.91 12.72
CA PRO A 231 -13.54 -18.55 13.27
C PRO A 231 -12.09 -18.21 13.64
N GLU A 232 -11.35 -19.20 14.15
CA GLU A 232 -9.94 -19.08 14.54
C GLU A 232 -9.04 -18.65 13.38
N ALA A 233 -9.40 -19.02 12.14
CA ALA A 233 -8.66 -18.66 10.93
C ALA A 233 -8.77 -17.16 10.60
N ARG A 234 -9.82 -16.47 11.05
CA ARG A 234 -10.02 -15.04 10.80
C ARG A 234 -9.26 -14.14 11.78
N ALA A 235 -8.88 -14.66 12.95
CA ALA A 235 -8.29 -13.88 14.04
C ALA A 235 -6.91 -13.28 13.70
N PHE A 236 -6.12 -13.98 12.87
CA PHE A 236 -4.78 -13.57 12.47
C PHE A 236 -4.68 -13.16 10.99
N LEU A 237 -5.84 -12.94 10.35
CA LEU A 237 -5.90 -12.39 9.01
C LEU A 237 -5.51 -10.90 9.07
N THR A 238 -4.79 -10.43 8.07
CA THR A 238 -4.33 -9.03 7.98
C THR A 238 -4.79 -8.40 6.68
N THR A 239 -6.04 -8.66 6.29
CA THR A 239 -6.64 -8.10 5.07
C THR A 239 -7.76 -7.12 5.40
N VAL A 240 -7.89 -6.04 4.63
CA VAL A 240 -9.11 -5.21 4.60
C VAL A 240 -9.74 -5.32 3.22
N LYS A 241 -11.05 -5.57 3.16
CA LYS A 241 -11.78 -5.83 1.91
C LYS A 241 -11.06 -6.86 1.03
N ARG A 242 -10.56 -7.91 1.67
CA ARG A 242 -9.82 -9.06 1.10
C ARG A 242 -8.44 -8.74 0.50
N LEU A 243 -7.92 -7.52 0.61
CA LEU A 243 -6.56 -7.17 0.20
C LEU A 243 -5.62 -7.25 1.40
N GLU A 244 -4.53 -7.99 1.25
CA GLU A 244 -3.44 -8.09 2.23
C GLU A 244 -2.86 -6.72 2.59
N ALA A 245 -2.62 -6.50 3.89
CA ALA A 245 -2.02 -5.28 4.39
C ALA A 245 -0.57 -5.14 3.89
N PRO A 246 -0.16 -3.92 3.50
CA PRO A 246 1.22 -3.64 3.16
C PRO A 246 2.09 -3.52 4.41
N ALA A 247 3.39 -3.30 4.26
CA ALA A 247 4.39 -3.35 5.31
C ALA A 247 4.45 -2.09 6.20
N HIS A 248 3.32 -1.65 6.73
CA HIS A 248 3.29 -0.64 7.80
C HIS A 248 2.34 -1.06 8.92
N ASP A 249 2.82 -1.11 10.15
CA ASP A 249 2.08 -1.58 11.32
C ASP A 249 1.15 -0.48 11.83
N PRO A 250 -0.18 -0.66 11.78
CA PRO A 250 -1.13 0.29 12.34
C PRO A 250 -0.89 0.64 13.82
N ARG A 251 -0.26 -0.25 14.59
CA ARG A 251 0.12 -0.02 16.00
C ARG A 251 1.27 0.98 16.12
N ALA A 252 2.15 1.08 15.12
CA ALA A 252 3.20 2.09 15.06
C ALA A 252 2.68 3.44 14.56
N ALA A 253 1.70 3.44 13.66
CA ALA A 253 1.12 4.64 13.05
C ALA A 253 -0.41 4.53 12.93
N HIS A 254 -1.14 5.21 13.82
CA HIS A 254 -2.59 5.06 13.96
C HIS A 254 -3.36 5.63 12.76
N GLY A 255 -2.85 6.65 12.08
CA GLY A 255 -3.46 7.14 10.83
C GLY A 255 -3.49 6.06 9.76
N MET A 256 -2.45 5.23 9.64
CA MET A 256 -2.44 4.07 8.74
C MET A 256 -3.56 3.07 9.06
N ALA A 257 -3.95 2.94 10.33
CA ALA A 257 -5.05 2.07 10.74
C ALA A 257 -6.38 2.48 10.07
N VAL A 258 -6.72 3.76 10.14
CA VAL A 258 -7.96 4.27 9.51
C VAL A 258 -7.83 4.26 7.98
N ALA A 259 -6.66 4.61 7.43
CA ALA A 259 -6.41 4.56 5.98
C ALA A 259 -6.63 3.14 5.41
N TYR A 260 -6.20 2.10 6.12
CA TYR A 260 -6.47 0.72 5.72
C TYR A 260 -7.94 0.37 5.81
N ALA A 261 -8.57 0.67 6.96
CA ALA A 261 -9.96 0.32 7.22
C ALA A 261 -10.89 0.90 6.14
N VAL A 262 -10.71 2.16 5.77
CA VAL A 262 -11.66 2.89 4.92
C VAL A 262 -11.34 2.86 3.42
N SER A 263 -10.12 2.43 3.05
CA SER A 263 -9.67 2.42 1.66
C SER A 263 -10.65 1.74 0.72
N THR A 264 -10.94 2.42 -0.40
CA THR A 264 -11.86 1.95 -1.45
C THR A 264 -11.38 0.72 -2.22
N ARG A 265 -10.12 0.31 -2.03
CA ARG A 265 -9.52 -0.86 -2.71
C ARG A 265 -8.94 -1.92 -1.75
N GLY A 266 -9.24 -1.81 -0.45
CA GLY A 266 -8.67 -2.66 0.60
C GLY A 266 -7.37 -2.11 1.20
N ALA A 267 -6.75 -2.85 2.11
CA ALA A 267 -5.60 -2.37 2.90
C ALA A 267 -4.45 -1.93 1.97
N CYS A 268 -4.21 -0.63 1.86
CA CYS A 268 -3.24 -0.09 0.90
C CYS A 268 -2.73 1.28 1.33
N HIS A 269 -1.42 1.39 1.56
CA HIS A 269 -0.78 2.61 2.04
C HIS A 269 -0.71 3.73 0.99
N MET A 270 -0.88 3.39 -0.29
CA MET A 270 -0.89 4.35 -1.40
C MET A 270 -2.31 4.81 -1.79
N ALA A 271 -3.35 4.38 -1.06
CA ALA A 271 -4.74 4.74 -1.37
C ALA A 271 -5.09 6.18 -0.92
N SER A 272 -4.37 6.70 0.08
CA SER A 272 -4.42 8.09 0.57
C SER A 272 -3.00 8.64 0.75
N LEU A 273 -2.86 9.90 1.14
CA LEU A 273 -1.55 10.50 1.50
C LEU A 273 -1.23 10.34 3.00
N MET A 274 -1.93 9.45 3.73
CA MET A 274 -1.70 9.27 5.17
C MET A 274 -0.29 8.79 5.48
N TYR A 275 0.23 7.84 4.69
CA TYR A 275 1.62 7.41 4.82
C TYR A 275 2.58 8.60 4.72
N ASN A 276 2.38 9.47 3.73
CA ASN A 276 3.20 10.66 3.57
C ASN A 276 3.08 11.61 4.78
N ALA A 277 1.87 11.82 5.29
CA ALA A 277 1.65 12.70 6.43
C ALA A 277 2.33 12.17 7.71
N GLU A 278 2.23 10.87 7.99
CA GLU A 278 2.77 10.28 9.22
C GLU A 278 4.24 9.91 9.15
N HIS A 279 4.76 9.46 7.99
CA HIS A 279 6.11 8.90 7.88
C HIS A 279 7.11 9.83 7.19
N THR A 280 6.63 10.75 6.35
CA THR A 280 7.51 11.66 5.59
C THR A 280 7.39 13.12 6.01
N GLY A 281 6.45 13.43 6.92
CA GLY A 281 6.18 14.79 7.39
C GLY A 281 5.50 15.66 6.33
N PHE A 282 4.77 15.06 5.39
CA PHE A 282 4.01 15.82 4.39
C PHE A 282 2.95 16.69 5.09
N SER A 283 3.01 17.98 4.83
CA SER A 283 2.10 18.98 5.39
C SER A 283 1.63 19.90 4.26
N ALA A 284 0.33 20.20 4.28
CA ALA A 284 -0.33 21.16 3.41
C ALA A 284 -1.47 21.82 4.22
N PRO A 285 -1.15 22.77 5.12
CA PRO A 285 -2.15 23.41 5.97
C PRO A 285 -3.26 24.11 5.18
N GLU A 286 -2.94 24.61 3.99
CA GLU A 286 -3.88 25.18 3.02
C GLU A 286 -4.93 24.16 2.53
N ALA A 287 -4.64 22.86 2.64
CA ALA A 287 -5.54 21.75 2.34
C ALA A 287 -6.05 21.03 3.61
N CYS A 288 -5.92 21.66 4.79
CA CYS A 288 -6.26 21.09 6.10
C CYS A 288 -5.47 19.82 6.46
N ILE A 289 -4.24 19.69 5.95
CA ILE A 289 -3.33 18.59 6.27
C ILE A 289 -2.19 19.16 7.12
N ASP A 290 -2.34 19.06 8.44
CA ASP A 290 -1.35 19.56 9.39
C ASP A 290 -1.06 18.47 10.44
N PRO A 291 -0.14 17.53 10.16
CA PRO A 291 0.17 16.45 11.09
C PRO A 291 0.84 17.00 12.36
N ASP A 292 0.37 16.55 13.52
CA ASP A 292 0.95 16.88 14.83
C ASP A 292 2.30 16.20 15.11
N GLY A 293 2.72 15.31 14.21
CA GLY A 293 3.94 14.51 14.32
C GLY A 293 3.84 13.33 15.29
N VAL A 294 2.66 13.05 15.85
CA VAL A 294 2.43 11.93 16.77
C VAL A 294 1.77 10.79 16.02
N GLN A 295 2.55 9.74 15.74
CA GLN A 295 2.10 8.58 14.96
C GLN A 295 1.19 7.66 15.81
N GLN A 296 1.53 7.43 17.07
CA GLN A 296 0.79 6.54 18.00
C GLN A 296 -0.34 7.28 18.74
N SER A 297 -1.13 8.07 18.02
CA SER A 297 -2.29 8.79 18.54
C SER A 297 -3.46 8.65 17.57
N SER A 298 -4.61 8.22 18.07
CA SER A 298 -5.83 8.08 17.25
C SER A 298 -6.62 9.37 17.10
N SER A 299 -6.48 10.31 18.03
CA SER A 299 -7.29 11.53 18.06
C SER A 299 -7.06 12.38 16.81
N GLY A 300 -8.14 12.76 16.12
CA GLY A 300 -8.11 13.60 14.93
C GLY A 300 -7.65 12.92 13.64
N LYS A 301 -7.18 11.66 13.70
CA LYS A 301 -6.67 10.94 12.53
C LYS A 301 -7.76 10.58 11.54
N GLY A 302 -9.01 10.42 11.98
CA GLY A 302 -10.13 10.17 11.07
C GLY A 302 -10.45 11.39 10.21
N ALA A 303 -10.47 12.57 10.83
CA ALA A 303 -10.64 13.83 10.10
C ALA A 303 -9.45 14.11 9.16
N GLN A 304 -8.23 13.82 9.63
CA GLN A 304 -7.02 13.93 8.82
C GLN A 304 -7.08 13.01 7.59
N GLU A 305 -7.53 11.75 7.75
CA GLU A 305 -7.66 10.78 6.64
C GLU A 305 -8.53 11.34 5.51
N LYS A 306 -9.68 11.96 5.83
CA LYS A 306 -10.53 12.61 4.82
C LYS A 306 -9.74 13.66 4.03
N ALA A 307 -8.95 14.51 4.69
CA ALA A 307 -8.20 15.58 4.03
C ALA A 307 -7.10 15.03 3.11
N VAL A 308 -6.33 14.04 3.57
CA VAL A 308 -5.26 13.41 2.76
C VAL A 308 -5.81 12.56 1.61
N GLU A 309 -7.00 11.97 1.75
CA GLU A 309 -7.69 11.28 0.66
C GLU A 309 -8.17 12.24 -0.43
N ASP A 310 -8.72 13.40 -0.08
CA ASP A 310 -9.21 14.38 -1.05
C ASP A 310 -8.06 14.89 -1.91
N LEU A 311 -6.98 15.38 -1.31
CA LEU A 311 -5.80 15.80 -2.06
C LEU A 311 -5.16 14.62 -2.81
N GLY A 312 -5.05 13.46 -2.15
CA GLY A 312 -4.44 12.25 -2.71
C GLY A 312 -5.16 11.69 -3.94
N CYS A 313 -6.49 11.81 -4.01
CA CYS A 313 -7.28 11.42 -5.17
C CYS A 313 -6.93 12.24 -6.42
N VAL A 314 -6.63 13.53 -6.26
CA VAL A 314 -6.17 14.35 -7.39
C VAL A 314 -4.69 14.05 -7.66
N PHE A 315 -3.84 14.21 -6.65
CA PHE A 315 -2.39 14.11 -6.76
C PHE A 315 -1.94 12.78 -7.38
N GLY A 316 -2.28 11.66 -6.73
CA GLY A 316 -1.72 10.35 -7.07
C GLY A 316 -2.53 9.57 -8.10
N GLN A 317 -3.81 9.91 -8.28
CA GLN A 317 -4.76 9.03 -8.98
C GLN A 317 -5.36 9.67 -10.24
N ALA A 318 -5.62 10.98 -10.23
CA ALA A 318 -6.08 11.70 -11.43
C ALA A 318 -4.91 12.33 -12.21
N ALA A 319 -4.06 13.11 -11.53
CA ALA A 319 -2.86 13.70 -12.12
C ALA A 319 -1.72 12.69 -12.29
N VAL A 320 -1.78 11.57 -11.54
CA VAL A 320 -0.81 10.46 -11.61
C VAL A 320 0.61 10.92 -11.29
N VAL A 321 0.74 11.83 -10.32
CA VAL A 321 2.03 12.26 -9.77
C VAL A 321 2.53 11.22 -8.77
N CYS A 322 3.82 10.89 -8.84
CA CYS A 322 4.43 9.95 -7.92
C CYS A 322 4.37 10.50 -6.48
N GLN A 323 3.74 9.78 -5.55
CA GLN A 323 3.61 10.20 -4.15
C GLN A 323 4.96 10.25 -3.40
N LEU A 324 5.97 9.50 -3.83
CA LEU A 324 7.34 9.65 -3.30
C LEU A 324 7.97 11.00 -3.69
N GLY A 325 7.59 11.53 -4.86
CA GLY A 325 7.95 12.89 -5.26
C GLY A 325 7.14 13.97 -4.54
N GLY A 326 6.04 13.58 -3.87
CA GLY A 326 5.21 14.46 -3.05
C GLY A 326 5.95 15.11 -1.88
N ALA A 327 7.08 14.56 -1.44
CA ALA A 327 7.91 15.14 -0.39
C ALA A 327 8.41 16.56 -0.68
N VAL A 328 8.42 16.98 -1.95
CA VAL A 328 8.85 18.31 -2.40
C VAL A 328 7.82 19.02 -3.27
N TYR A 329 6.61 18.45 -3.36
CA TYR A 329 5.56 18.86 -4.28
C TYR A 329 4.26 19.03 -3.48
N GLY A 330 3.95 20.28 -3.13
CA GLY A 330 2.80 20.64 -2.30
C GLY A 330 1.50 20.79 -3.08
N ALA A 331 0.43 21.16 -2.37
CA ALA A 331 -0.89 21.35 -2.99
C ALA A 331 -0.90 22.54 -3.96
N GLU A 332 -0.21 23.64 -3.63
CA GLU A 332 -0.07 24.80 -4.52
C GLU A 332 0.75 24.48 -5.78
N ASP A 333 1.81 23.66 -5.66
CA ASP A 333 2.59 23.21 -6.82
C ASP A 333 1.73 22.37 -7.78
N LEU A 334 0.78 21.58 -7.24
CA LEU A 334 -0.19 20.83 -8.02
C LEU A 334 -1.12 21.75 -8.80
N CYS A 335 -1.66 22.79 -8.16
CA CYS A 335 -2.46 23.82 -8.81
C CYS A 335 -1.68 24.48 -9.96
N ALA A 336 -0.45 24.93 -9.67
CA ALA A 336 0.41 25.59 -10.64
C ALA A 336 0.75 24.70 -11.84
N ALA A 337 1.03 23.41 -11.60
CA ALA A 337 1.31 22.46 -12.68
C ALA A 337 0.08 22.18 -13.54
N LEU A 338 -1.09 21.97 -12.92
CA LEU A 338 -2.33 21.74 -13.66
C LEU A 338 -2.69 22.96 -14.50
N GLU A 339 -2.53 24.17 -13.96
CA GLU A 339 -2.76 25.40 -14.72
C GLU A 339 -1.78 25.54 -15.89
N ALA A 340 -0.48 25.39 -15.65
CA ALA A 340 0.53 25.51 -16.71
C ALA A 340 0.35 24.46 -17.82
N VAL A 341 -0.11 23.25 -17.48
CA VAL A 341 -0.34 22.18 -18.47
C VAL A 341 -1.68 22.36 -19.19
N THR A 342 -2.77 22.65 -18.48
CA THR A 342 -4.14 22.53 -19.00
C THR A 342 -4.85 23.86 -19.24
N GLY A 343 -4.48 24.92 -18.52
CA GLY A 343 -5.14 26.23 -18.55
C GLY A 343 -6.59 26.22 -18.03
N PHE A 344 -6.92 25.29 -17.12
CA PHE A 344 -8.29 25.10 -16.63
C PHE A 344 -8.77 26.15 -15.63
N GLY A 345 -7.87 26.93 -15.03
CA GLY A 345 -8.20 27.97 -14.05
C GLY A 345 -8.74 27.41 -12.73
N LEU A 346 -8.27 26.23 -12.31
CA LEU A 346 -8.73 25.58 -11.08
C LEU A 346 -8.06 26.19 -9.84
N SER A 347 -8.87 26.53 -8.84
CA SER A 347 -8.39 26.89 -7.50
C SER A 347 -8.06 25.64 -6.68
N LEU A 348 -7.40 25.83 -5.53
CA LEU A 348 -7.18 24.72 -4.58
C LEU A 348 -8.51 24.14 -4.07
N GLU A 349 -9.52 24.97 -3.85
CA GLU A 349 -10.87 24.52 -3.46
C GLU A 349 -11.48 23.60 -4.54
N ASP A 350 -11.36 23.98 -5.82
CA ASP A 350 -11.83 23.15 -6.94
C ASP A 350 -11.10 21.80 -6.99
N LEU A 351 -9.80 21.78 -6.67
CA LEU A 351 -9.04 20.53 -6.59
C LEU A 351 -9.51 19.64 -5.44
N LEU A 352 -9.68 20.20 -4.24
CA LEU A 352 -10.16 19.45 -3.08
C LEU A 352 -11.58 18.91 -3.31
N GLU A 353 -12.46 19.70 -3.92
CA GLU A 353 -13.79 19.25 -4.34
C GLU A 353 -13.71 18.13 -5.40
N THR A 354 -12.78 18.24 -6.35
CA THR A 354 -12.52 17.18 -7.34
C THR A 354 -12.02 15.90 -6.69
N GLY A 355 -11.14 16.02 -5.70
CA GLY A 355 -10.68 14.92 -4.85
C GLY A 355 -11.82 14.21 -4.16
N ALA A 356 -12.65 14.98 -3.44
CA ALA A 356 -13.84 14.48 -2.76
C ALA A 356 -14.81 13.80 -3.74
N ARG A 357 -15.01 14.36 -4.93
CA ARG A 357 -15.83 13.77 -6.00
C ARG A 357 -15.28 12.42 -6.46
N ILE A 358 -13.98 12.33 -6.73
CA ILE A 358 -13.31 11.08 -7.15
C ILE A 358 -13.46 10.01 -6.06
N TRP A 359 -13.23 10.38 -4.81
CA TRP A 359 -13.34 9.47 -3.68
C TRP A 359 -14.77 8.94 -3.53
N HIS A 360 -15.76 9.83 -3.52
CA HIS A 360 -17.17 9.45 -3.41
C HIS A 360 -17.66 8.60 -4.58
N LEU A 361 -17.16 8.85 -5.79
CA LEU A 361 -17.45 8.01 -6.94
C LEU A 361 -16.95 6.57 -6.72
N LYS A 362 -15.74 6.40 -6.20
CA LYS A 362 -15.16 5.07 -5.90
C LYS A 362 -15.92 4.38 -4.78
N ARG A 363 -16.18 5.09 -3.67
CA ARG A 363 -16.96 4.56 -2.54
C ARG A 363 -18.35 4.13 -2.98
N GLY A 364 -19.06 4.98 -3.74
CA GLY A 364 -20.40 4.68 -4.22
C GLY A 364 -20.42 3.53 -5.21
N ILE A 365 -19.42 3.38 -6.09
CA ILE A 365 -19.27 2.15 -6.90
C ILE A 365 -19.12 0.93 -5.98
N GLY A 366 -18.27 1.00 -4.96
CA GLY A 366 -18.15 -0.05 -3.94
C GLY A 366 -19.48 -0.39 -3.28
N ASN A 367 -20.25 0.62 -2.87
CA ASN A 367 -21.58 0.42 -2.27
C ASN A 367 -22.57 -0.26 -3.22
N LEU A 368 -22.53 0.05 -4.52
CA LEU A 368 -23.34 -0.63 -5.53
C LEU A 368 -22.98 -2.11 -5.69
N TYR A 369 -21.75 -2.50 -5.33
CA TYR A 369 -21.27 -3.88 -5.29
C TYR A 369 -21.30 -4.50 -3.89
N GLY A 370 -21.97 -3.87 -2.92
CA GLY A 370 -22.23 -4.45 -1.61
C GLY A 370 -21.28 -4.02 -0.49
N VAL A 371 -20.28 -3.16 -0.75
CA VAL A 371 -19.44 -2.61 0.33
C VAL A 371 -20.27 -1.73 1.25
N THR A 372 -20.13 -1.92 2.55
CA THR A 372 -20.82 -1.14 3.59
C THR A 372 -19.84 -0.67 4.66
N SER A 373 -20.34 0.06 5.66
CA SER A 373 -19.60 0.38 6.87
C SER A 373 -19.09 -0.85 7.64
N ALA A 374 -19.74 -2.02 7.47
CA ALA A 374 -19.28 -3.27 8.08
C ALA A 374 -17.97 -3.80 7.47
N ASP A 375 -17.59 -3.32 6.28
CA ASP A 375 -16.32 -3.64 5.62
C ASP A 375 -15.21 -2.63 5.94
N ASP A 376 -15.53 -1.56 6.67
CA ASP A 376 -14.58 -0.55 7.14
C ASP A 376 -14.04 -0.95 8.51
N VAL A 377 -13.16 -1.95 8.51
CA VAL A 377 -12.65 -2.60 9.73
C VAL A 377 -11.14 -2.66 9.74
N LEU A 378 -10.55 -2.64 10.93
CA LEU A 378 -9.17 -3.04 11.15
C LEU A 378 -9.14 -4.49 11.65
N PRO A 379 -8.35 -5.39 11.03
CA PRO A 379 -8.30 -6.79 11.44
C PRO A 379 -7.84 -6.98 12.90
N PRO A 380 -8.36 -8.00 13.62
CA PRO A 380 -8.06 -8.20 15.04
C PRO A 380 -6.57 -8.29 15.37
N ARG A 381 -5.76 -8.85 14.46
CA ARG A 381 -4.30 -8.91 14.60
C ARG A 381 -3.67 -7.55 14.94
N PHE A 382 -4.16 -6.46 14.36
CA PHE A 382 -3.62 -5.12 14.59
C PHE A 382 -4.16 -4.45 15.85
N LEU A 383 -5.12 -5.08 16.52
CA LEU A 383 -5.65 -4.65 17.82
C LEU A 383 -5.03 -5.44 18.99
N GLU A 384 -4.22 -6.45 18.69
CA GLU A 384 -3.43 -7.18 19.69
C GLU A 384 -2.15 -6.39 19.99
N PRO A 385 -1.96 -5.90 21.23
CA PRO A 385 -0.75 -5.17 21.59
C PRO A 385 0.48 -6.06 21.54
N LEU A 386 1.59 -5.52 21.04
CA LEU A 386 2.89 -6.16 21.09
C LEU A 386 3.55 -5.95 22.46
N GLU A 387 4.36 -6.91 22.90
CA GLU A 387 5.07 -6.84 24.18
C GLU A 387 6.39 -6.05 24.10
N GLU A 388 6.94 -5.90 22.89
CA GLU A 388 8.28 -5.36 22.63
C GLU A 388 8.32 -4.52 21.34
N GLY A 389 9.47 -3.89 21.06
CA GLY A 389 9.66 -3.01 19.91
C GLY A 389 9.07 -1.60 20.05
N GLY A 390 9.22 -0.79 18.99
CA GLY A 390 8.79 0.62 18.98
C GLY A 390 7.28 0.84 19.10
N ALA A 391 6.48 -0.19 18.83
CA ALA A 391 5.02 -0.19 18.96
C ALA A 391 4.49 -0.93 20.21
N ALA A 392 5.37 -1.28 21.16
CA ALA A 392 5.00 -2.02 22.36
C ALA A 392 3.85 -1.34 23.12
N GLY A 393 2.79 -2.10 23.40
CA GLY A 393 1.59 -1.63 24.10
C GLY A 393 0.70 -0.65 23.34
N SER A 394 1.07 -0.24 22.12
CA SER A 394 0.28 0.66 21.28
C SER A 394 -0.87 -0.08 20.61
N VAL A 395 -2.08 0.49 20.68
CA VAL A 395 -3.29 -0.06 20.06
C VAL A 395 -4.11 1.08 19.48
N PRO A 396 -4.45 1.06 18.18
CA PRO A 396 -5.29 2.08 17.57
C PRO A 396 -6.74 2.02 18.09
N ASP A 397 -7.28 3.16 18.49
CA ASP A 397 -8.72 3.35 18.72
C ASP A 397 -9.43 3.54 17.36
N ILE A 398 -9.70 2.41 16.70
CA ILE A 398 -10.27 2.41 15.35
C ILE A 398 -11.71 2.92 15.34
N GLU A 399 -12.48 2.68 16.41
CA GLU A 399 -13.84 3.15 16.56
C GLU A 399 -13.92 4.68 16.54
N LEU A 400 -13.06 5.35 17.32
CA LEU A 400 -12.93 6.81 17.32
C LEU A 400 -12.59 7.34 15.93
N MET A 401 -11.54 6.81 15.31
CA MET A 401 -11.08 7.30 14.00
C MET A 401 -12.13 7.10 12.90
N LEU A 402 -12.85 5.98 12.93
CA LEU A 402 -13.94 5.74 11.97
C LEU A 402 -15.14 6.65 12.21
N GLU A 403 -15.45 7.02 13.46
CA GLU A 403 -16.49 8.00 13.79
C GLU A 403 -16.13 9.38 13.22
N GLU A 404 -14.95 9.90 13.55
CA GLU A 404 -14.42 11.17 13.05
C GLU A 404 -14.42 11.20 11.51
N TRP A 405 -13.95 10.13 10.88
CA TRP A 405 -13.87 10.03 9.43
C TRP A 405 -15.26 10.01 8.76
N ARG A 406 -16.23 9.24 9.30
CA ARG A 406 -17.60 9.20 8.77
C ARG A 406 -18.29 10.55 8.87
N GLU A 407 -18.10 11.25 9.99
CA GLU A 407 -18.62 12.60 10.20
C GLU A 407 -18.02 13.56 9.15
N ALA A 408 -16.69 13.59 9.02
CA ALA A 408 -15.97 14.45 8.08
C ALA A 408 -16.32 14.16 6.61
N ARG A 409 -16.60 12.90 6.27
CA ARG A 409 -16.98 12.46 4.91
C ARG A 409 -18.45 12.71 4.58
N GLY A 410 -19.30 12.82 5.58
CA GLY A 410 -20.74 12.92 5.39
C GLY A 410 -21.40 11.62 4.91
N LEU A 411 -20.95 10.49 5.48
CA LEU A 411 -21.56 9.19 5.25
C LEU A 411 -22.72 8.93 6.22
N ASP A 412 -23.61 8.01 5.83
CA ASP A 412 -24.62 7.42 6.71
C ASP A 412 -24.08 6.18 7.45
N GLU A 413 -24.93 5.58 8.29
CA GLU A 413 -24.60 4.39 9.08
C GLU A 413 -24.23 3.16 8.24
N ASN A 414 -24.68 3.09 6.97
CA ASN A 414 -24.34 2.02 6.04
C ASN A 414 -23.06 2.32 5.25
N GLY A 415 -22.40 3.45 5.55
CA GLY A 415 -21.20 3.90 4.85
C GLY A 415 -21.49 4.35 3.42
N ARG A 416 -22.70 4.87 3.15
CA ARG A 416 -23.10 5.50 1.89
C ARG A 416 -23.09 7.01 2.07
N ALA A 417 -22.68 7.74 1.05
CA ALA A 417 -22.71 9.20 1.10
C ALA A 417 -24.15 9.72 1.13
N ARG A 418 -24.42 10.73 1.95
CA ARG A 418 -25.73 11.40 1.97
C ARG A 418 -26.03 12.01 0.61
N ARG A 419 -27.31 12.04 0.22
CA ARG A 419 -27.73 12.53 -1.11
C ARG A 419 -27.26 13.97 -1.35
N GLU A 420 -27.35 14.83 -0.34
CA GLU A 420 -26.96 16.24 -0.48
C GLU A 420 -25.46 16.39 -0.78
N VAL A 421 -24.62 15.53 -0.18
CA VAL A 421 -23.17 15.50 -0.44
C VAL A 421 -22.90 15.12 -1.90
N LEU A 422 -23.56 14.07 -2.40
CA LEU A 422 -23.40 13.63 -3.78
C LEU A 422 -23.92 14.65 -4.79
N GLU A 423 -25.06 15.27 -4.53
CA GLU A 423 -25.62 16.31 -5.40
C GLU A 423 -24.71 17.56 -5.42
N GLY A 424 -24.17 17.98 -4.28
CA GLY A 424 -23.19 19.07 -4.18
C GLY A 424 -21.92 18.79 -5.00
N LEU A 425 -21.48 17.53 -5.07
CA LEU A 425 -20.33 17.11 -5.87
C LEU A 425 -20.66 16.83 -7.35
N GLY A 426 -21.89 17.09 -7.81
CA GLY A 426 -22.30 16.81 -9.19
C GLY A 426 -22.48 15.31 -9.50
N LEU A 427 -22.65 14.47 -8.48
CA LEU A 427 -22.83 13.02 -8.55
C LEU A 427 -24.30 12.61 -8.41
N GLY A 428 -25.25 13.43 -8.86
CA GLY A 428 -26.70 13.16 -8.70
C GLY A 428 -27.16 11.80 -9.26
N ARG A 429 -26.57 11.34 -10.37
CA ARG A 429 -26.83 9.99 -10.91
C ARG A 429 -26.43 8.89 -9.92
N LEU A 430 -25.31 9.05 -9.23
CA LEU A 430 -24.87 8.09 -8.23
C LEU A 430 -25.81 8.12 -7.01
N ALA A 431 -26.26 9.31 -6.59
CA ALA A 431 -27.26 9.45 -5.54
C ALA A 431 -28.57 8.71 -5.86
N ASP A 432 -29.03 8.80 -7.12
CA ASP A 432 -30.21 8.07 -7.59
C ASP A 432 -30.01 6.55 -7.61
N LEU A 433 -28.80 6.07 -7.94
CA LEU A 433 -28.50 4.64 -7.93
C LEU A 433 -28.43 4.10 -6.49
N LEU A 434 -27.77 4.82 -5.59
CA LEU A 434 -27.64 4.42 -4.18
C LEU A 434 -28.99 4.46 -3.46
N GLY A 435 -29.86 5.41 -3.79
CA GLY A 435 -31.21 5.50 -3.23
C GLY A 435 -32.15 4.34 -3.62
N ARG A 436 -31.75 3.51 -4.60
CA ARG A 436 -32.49 2.29 -4.98
C ARG A 436 -32.00 1.04 -4.24
N LEU A 437 -30.85 1.12 -3.57
CA LEU A 437 -30.38 0.00 -2.77
C LEU A 437 -31.28 -0.17 -1.55
N PRO A 438 -31.57 -1.41 -1.14
CA PRO A 438 -32.33 -1.64 0.08
C PRO A 438 -31.65 -0.96 1.26
N ALA A 439 -32.47 -0.40 2.15
CA ALA A 439 -32.00 0.06 3.45
C ALA A 439 -31.68 -1.18 4.29
N GLY A 440 -30.39 -1.47 4.47
CA GLY A 440 -29.93 -2.41 5.49
C GLY A 440 -30.02 -3.91 5.20
N GLU A 441 -29.45 -4.40 4.09
CA GLU A 441 -28.94 -5.78 4.06
C GLU A 441 -27.45 -5.74 3.74
N ALA A 442 -26.63 -5.99 4.77
CA ALA A 442 -25.25 -6.39 4.56
C ALA A 442 -25.27 -7.65 3.69
N ALA A 443 -24.52 -7.63 2.58
CA ALA A 443 -24.30 -8.85 1.81
C ALA A 443 -23.57 -9.83 2.74
N GLY A 444 -24.26 -10.89 3.15
CA GLY A 444 -23.80 -11.87 4.13
C GLY A 444 -22.63 -12.72 3.67
#